data_AF-A0A366EDD1-F1
#
_entry.id   AF-A0A366EDD1-F1
#
_cell.length_a   1.000
_cell.length_b   1.000
_cell.length_c   1.000
_cell.angle_alpha   90.00
_cell.angle_beta   90.00
_cell.angle_gamma   90.00
#
_symmetry.space_group_name_H-M   'P 1'
#
loop_
_entity.id
_entity.type
_entity.pdbx_description
1 polymer ?
#
loop_
_entity_poly.entity_id
_entity_poly.type
_entity_poly.pdbx_seq_one_letter_code
_entity_poly.pdbx_strand_id
1 'polypeptide(L)'
;MEKFLNLSSIQRNLLVGSIMGDGEITKIYPNSRRKNHSYREHYGVEQENYRMWKASFFPDLFYLTKKSQTMRSKSSPLFTELFPYFYNNYSKQIPLKLLKYCTSPYFLTALYLDDGSLSISKRINHRNKKIYLTPHIYLYLQNYTQKELEVLQQHILNTFHIEFKLSKRRDGHGYVLKGTSTDLTYNFLNLLSPITLTCESMYYKSNWEWRLKQEENKFLEQYPNYQIIASSPNRFKNYTAEEVRKMIFLKKSGVKDIEIAKTLCRSYWSVVYKLRELRSGRLL
;
A
#
# COMPACT_ATOMS: atom_id res chain seq x y z
N MET A 1 -13.08 -21.74 16.55
CA MET A 1 -11.92 -20.82 16.57
C MET A 1 -10.63 -21.51 17.02
N GLU A 2 -10.67 -22.79 17.39
CA GLU A 2 -9.50 -23.52 17.88
C GLU A 2 -8.45 -23.71 16.78
N LYS A 3 -8.87 -24.12 15.58
CA LYS A 3 -7.92 -24.42 14.49
C LYS A 3 -7.22 -23.17 13.99
N PHE A 4 -7.92 -22.04 13.91
CA PHE A 4 -7.31 -20.78 13.54
C PHE A 4 -6.29 -20.29 14.58
N LEU A 5 -6.59 -20.47 15.88
CA LEU A 5 -5.70 -20.02 16.95
C LEU A 5 -4.41 -20.87 17.07
N ASN A 6 -4.42 -22.11 16.56
CA ASN A 6 -3.23 -22.96 16.48
C ASN A 6 -2.21 -22.50 15.42
N LEU A 7 -2.62 -21.68 14.45
CA LEU A 7 -1.69 -21.07 13.48
C LEU A 7 -0.80 -20.04 14.19
N SER A 8 0.43 -19.85 13.71
CA SER A 8 1.30 -18.78 14.23
C SER A 8 0.71 -17.39 13.97
N SER A 9 1.19 -16.37 14.69
CA SER A 9 0.72 -14.99 14.46
C SER A 9 0.91 -14.54 13.01
N ILE A 10 2.08 -14.86 12.42
CA ILE A 10 2.38 -14.58 11.01
C ILE A 10 1.38 -15.27 10.09
N GLN A 11 1.17 -16.57 10.29
CA GLN A 11 0.24 -17.37 9.50
C GLN A 11 -1.20 -16.85 9.61
N ARG A 12 -1.67 -16.49 10.79
CA ARG A 12 -3.02 -15.93 10.97
C ARG A 12 -3.20 -14.63 10.17
N ASN A 13 -2.24 -13.71 10.30
CA ASN A 13 -2.28 -12.42 9.62
C ASN A 13 -2.23 -12.59 8.10
N LEU A 14 -1.27 -13.37 7.61
CA LEU A 14 -1.09 -13.63 6.19
C LEU A 14 -2.30 -14.38 5.60
N LEU A 15 -2.87 -15.36 6.32
CA LEU A 15 -4.04 -16.11 5.88
C LEU A 15 -5.28 -15.22 5.78
N VAL A 16 -5.55 -14.40 6.79
CA VAL A 16 -6.71 -13.48 6.75
C VAL A 16 -6.57 -12.49 5.60
N GLY A 17 -5.39 -11.87 5.43
CA GLY A 17 -5.12 -10.98 4.30
C GLY A 17 -5.29 -11.68 2.95
N SER A 18 -4.80 -12.92 2.82
CA SER A 18 -4.90 -13.70 1.58
C SER A 18 -6.32 -14.15 1.27
N ILE A 19 -7.13 -14.48 2.29
CA ILE A 19 -8.56 -14.78 2.09
C ILE A 19 -9.30 -13.49 1.77
N MET A 20 -8.93 -12.34 2.33
CA MET A 20 -9.58 -11.06 1.96
C MET A 20 -9.26 -10.65 0.52
N GLY A 21 -8.04 -10.91 0.05
CA GLY A 21 -7.58 -10.63 -1.30
C GLY A 21 -8.10 -11.63 -2.34
N ASP A 22 -7.17 -12.22 -3.09
CA ASP A 22 -7.43 -13.14 -4.21
C ASP A 22 -7.94 -14.53 -3.76
N GLY A 23 -7.72 -14.90 -2.51
CA GLY A 23 -8.12 -16.19 -1.97
C GLY A 23 -9.63 -16.32 -1.75
N GLU A 24 -10.11 -17.55 -1.85
CA GLU A 24 -11.47 -17.92 -1.47
C GLU A 24 -11.52 -19.18 -0.61
N ILE A 25 -12.53 -19.25 0.26
CA ILE A 25 -12.91 -20.50 0.92
C ILE A 25 -14.02 -21.16 0.08
N THR A 26 -13.75 -22.34 -0.45
CA THR A 26 -14.65 -23.04 -1.37
C THR A 26 -15.94 -23.45 -0.68
N LYS A 27 -17.08 -23.29 -1.37
CA LYS A 27 -18.40 -23.73 -0.93
C LYS A 27 -18.48 -25.26 -0.84
N ILE A 28 -19.33 -25.78 0.05
CA ILE A 28 -19.75 -27.18 0.03
C ILE A 28 -21.10 -27.22 -0.70
N TYR A 29 -21.14 -27.85 -1.88
CA TYR A 29 -22.36 -27.96 -2.67
C TYR A 29 -23.29 -29.05 -2.13
N PRO A 30 -24.61 -28.94 -2.35
CA PRO A 30 -25.54 -30.06 -2.14
C PRO A 30 -25.01 -31.32 -2.84
N ASN A 31 -25.07 -32.47 -2.16
CA ASN A 31 -24.55 -33.78 -2.62
C ASN A 31 -23.01 -33.90 -2.69
N SER A 32 -22.26 -32.92 -2.20
CA SER A 32 -20.80 -33.04 -2.06
C SER A 32 -20.43 -34.08 -1.00
N ARG A 33 -19.50 -35.00 -1.34
CA ARG A 33 -18.87 -35.91 -0.37
C ARG A 33 -17.93 -35.20 0.62
N ARG A 34 -17.60 -33.93 0.38
CA ARG A 34 -16.69 -33.15 1.23
C ARG A 34 -17.39 -32.73 2.51
N LYS A 35 -16.79 -33.08 3.65
CA LYS A 35 -17.23 -32.65 4.98
C LYS A 35 -16.72 -31.26 5.39
N ASN A 36 -15.64 -30.80 4.76
CA ASN A 36 -15.00 -29.53 5.09
C ASN A 36 -14.79 -28.62 3.87
N HIS A 37 -14.73 -27.32 4.13
CA HIS A 37 -14.31 -26.34 3.17
C HIS A 37 -12.79 -26.46 2.90
N SER A 38 -12.31 -25.83 1.83
CA SER A 38 -10.89 -25.71 1.49
C SER A 38 -10.60 -24.30 1.02
N TYR A 39 -9.33 -23.97 0.90
CA TYR A 39 -8.85 -22.74 0.30
C TYR A 39 -8.55 -22.96 -1.18
N ARG A 40 -8.81 -21.93 -1.99
CA ARG A 40 -8.38 -21.88 -3.38
C ARG A 40 -8.05 -20.43 -3.75
N GLU A 41 -7.00 -20.28 -4.54
CA GLU A 41 -6.59 -19.00 -5.10
C GLU A 41 -6.11 -19.25 -6.53
N HIS A 42 -6.71 -18.54 -7.48
CA HIS A 42 -6.31 -18.60 -8.88
C HIS A 42 -5.16 -17.61 -9.14
N TYR A 43 -4.31 -17.92 -10.11
CA TYR A 43 -3.23 -17.04 -10.53
C TYR A 43 -2.95 -17.15 -12.03
N GLY A 44 -2.37 -16.11 -12.61
CA GLY A 44 -1.74 -16.19 -13.93
C GLY A 44 -0.27 -16.61 -13.79
N VAL A 45 0.32 -17.18 -14.86
CA VAL A 45 1.71 -17.69 -14.87
C VAL A 45 2.72 -16.70 -14.27
N GLU A 46 2.61 -15.41 -14.58
CA GLU A 46 3.50 -14.36 -14.06
C GLU A 46 3.48 -14.22 -12.52
N GLN A 47 2.41 -14.69 -11.87
CA GLN A 47 2.23 -14.65 -10.42
C GLN A 47 2.58 -15.98 -9.72
N GLU A 48 3.05 -17.01 -10.44
CA GLU A 48 3.38 -18.30 -9.84
C GLU A 48 4.42 -18.16 -8.72
N ASN A 49 5.47 -17.36 -8.93
CA ASN A 49 6.51 -17.10 -7.92
C ASN A 49 5.94 -16.45 -6.66
N TYR A 50 4.98 -15.54 -6.80
CA TYR A 50 4.29 -14.94 -5.66
C TYR A 50 3.45 -15.97 -4.90
N ARG A 51 2.77 -16.89 -5.60
CA ARG A 51 2.03 -17.97 -4.94
C ARG A 51 2.94 -18.97 -4.26
N MET A 52 4.11 -19.28 -4.83
CA MET A 52 5.14 -20.09 -4.17
C MET A 52 5.65 -19.42 -2.89
N TRP A 53 5.96 -18.11 -2.97
CA TRP A 53 6.34 -17.32 -1.80
C TRP A 53 5.27 -17.36 -0.71
N LYS A 54 4.00 -17.11 -1.06
CA LYS A 54 2.88 -17.17 -0.12
C LYS A 54 2.70 -18.56 0.49
N ALA A 55 2.80 -19.62 -0.32
CA ALA A 55 2.70 -21.02 0.15
C ALA A 55 3.84 -21.42 1.11
N SER A 56 5.02 -20.81 1.00
CA SER A 56 6.16 -21.12 1.86
C SER A 56 5.91 -20.84 3.35
N PHE A 57 4.98 -19.94 3.68
CA PHE A 57 4.53 -19.69 5.06
C PHE A 57 3.60 -20.78 5.60
N PHE A 58 3.15 -21.69 4.74
CA PHE A 58 2.11 -22.68 4.99
C PHE A 58 2.46 -24.05 4.39
N PRO A 59 3.64 -24.63 4.68
CA PRO A 59 4.14 -25.82 4.00
C PRO A 59 3.19 -27.03 4.10
N ASP A 60 2.49 -27.18 5.22
CA ASP A 60 1.55 -28.29 5.44
C ASP A 60 0.11 -28.00 4.99
N LEU A 61 -0.19 -26.74 4.64
CA LEU A 61 -1.55 -26.29 4.37
C LEU A 61 -1.75 -25.96 2.89
N PHE A 62 -0.77 -25.35 2.22
CA PHE A 62 -0.88 -24.91 0.84
C PHE A 62 0.02 -25.68 -0.12
N TYR A 63 -0.54 -25.96 -1.30
CA TYR A 63 0.18 -26.54 -2.42
C TYR A 63 -0.29 -25.94 -3.74
N LEU A 64 0.59 -25.91 -4.74
CA LEU A 64 0.29 -25.38 -6.07
C LEU A 64 -0.10 -26.50 -7.04
N THR A 65 -1.10 -26.24 -7.87
CA THR A 65 -1.51 -27.11 -8.98
C THR A 65 -1.26 -26.39 -10.31
N LYS A 66 -0.06 -26.54 -10.88
CA LYS A 66 0.38 -25.80 -12.09
C LYS A 66 -0.57 -25.94 -13.28
N LYS A 67 -1.07 -27.17 -13.55
CA LYS A 67 -2.02 -27.45 -14.64
C LYS A 67 -3.26 -26.55 -14.62
N SER A 68 -3.70 -26.14 -13.43
CA SER A 68 -4.89 -25.31 -13.24
C SER A 68 -4.57 -23.90 -12.73
N GLN A 69 -3.28 -23.56 -12.61
CA GLN A 69 -2.77 -22.30 -12.08
C GLN A 69 -3.52 -21.87 -10.79
N THR A 70 -3.49 -22.76 -9.79
CA THR A 70 -4.13 -22.50 -8.49
C THR A 70 -3.23 -22.88 -7.34
N MET A 71 -3.26 -22.08 -6.27
CA MET A 71 -2.81 -22.47 -4.95
C MET A 71 -4.03 -22.97 -4.17
N ARG A 72 -3.90 -24.11 -3.49
CA ARG A 72 -5.02 -24.78 -2.82
C ARG A 72 -4.61 -25.32 -1.48
N SER A 73 -5.60 -25.62 -0.66
CA SER A 73 -5.44 -26.50 0.49
C SER A 73 -6.28 -27.77 0.36
N LYS A 74 -5.94 -28.79 1.16
CA LYS A 74 -6.83 -29.92 1.38
C LYS A 74 -8.09 -29.44 2.12
N SER A 75 -9.18 -30.17 1.93
CA SER A 75 -10.40 -30.01 2.71
C SER A 75 -10.08 -30.12 4.22
N SER A 76 -10.28 -29.06 5.00
CA SER A 76 -9.79 -28.95 6.38
C SER A 76 -10.80 -28.27 7.32
N PRO A 77 -10.94 -28.73 8.58
CA PRO A 77 -11.76 -28.06 9.59
C PRO A 77 -11.44 -26.58 9.80
N LEU A 78 -10.19 -26.17 9.58
CA LEU A 78 -9.78 -24.76 9.65
C LEU A 78 -10.63 -23.88 8.73
N PHE A 79 -10.82 -24.29 7.47
CA PHE A 79 -11.58 -23.48 6.52
C PHE A 79 -13.08 -23.54 6.77
N THR A 80 -13.58 -24.65 7.29
CA THR A 80 -14.97 -24.75 7.76
C THR A 80 -15.22 -23.79 8.91
N GLU A 81 -14.29 -23.71 9.85
CA GLU A 81 -14.34 -22.77 10.97
C GLU A 81 -14.28 -21.30 10.50
N LEU A 82 -13.46 -20.98 9.50
CA LEU A 82 -13.29 -19.62 8.98
C LEU A 82 -14.41 -19.17 8.05
N PHE A 83 -15.06 -20.08 7.33
CA PHE A 83 -16.10 -19.75 6.34
C PHE A 83 -17.14 -18.72 6.80
N PRO A 84 -17.81 -18.87 7.95
CA PRO A 84 -18.84 -17.90 8.38
C PRO A 84 -18.32 -16.51 8.72
N TYR A 85 -17.00 -16.34 8.91
CA TYR A 85 -16.41 -15.03 9.15
C TYR A 85 -16.23 -14.24 7.87
N PHE A 86 -15.95 -14.92 6.76
CA PHE A 86 -15.68 -14.29 5.46
C PHE A 86 -16.88 -14.28 4.54
N TYR A 87 -17.92 -15.07 4.80
CA TYR A 87 -19.06 -15.21 3.90
C TYR A 87 -20.39 -15.07 4.64
N ASN A 88 -21.25 -14.19 4.13
CA ASN A 88 -22.66 -14.09 4.50
C ASN A 88 -23.51 -14.32 3.26
N ASN A 89 -24.42 -15.31 3.29
CA ASN A 89 -25.18 -15.73 2.11
C ASN A 89 -24.29 -15.95 0.86
N TYR A 90 -23.11 -16.53 1.06
CA TYR A 90 -22.07 -16.77 0.03
C TYR A 90 -21.45 -15.50 -0.59
N SER A 91 -21.82 -14.32 -0.15
CA SER A 91 -21.14 -13.05 -0.48
C SER A 91 -19.97 -12.83 0.47
N LYS A 92 -18.82 -12.49 -0.09
CA LYS A 92 -17.60 -12.21 0.67
C LYS A 92 -17.76 -10.92 1.48
N GLN A 93 -17.32 -10.92 2.73
CA GLN A 93 -17.39 -9.78 3.64
C GLN A 93 -16.08 -9.63 4.41
N ILE A 94 -15.82 -8.42 4.93
CA ILE A 94 -14.66 -8.19 5.80
C ILE A 94 -14.89 -8.94 7.12
N PRO A 95 -13.94 -9.77 7.58
CA PRO A 95 -14.13 -10.61 8.76
C PRO A 95 -13.94 -9.80 10.04
N LEU A 96 -14.92 -8.96 10.40
CA LEU A 96 -14.84 -7.99 11.50
C LEU A 96 -14.34 -8.62 12.82
N LYS A 97 -14.82 -9.82 13.15
CA LYS A 97 -14.42 -10.54 14.38
C LYS A 97 -12.97 -11.05 14.37
N LEU A 98 -12.35 -11.17 13.20
CA LEU A 98 -10.98 -11.61 13.02
C LEU A 98 -9.96 -10.46 12.93
N LEU A 99 -10.41 -9.23 12.67
CA LEU A 99 -9.53 -8.05 12.57
C LEU A 99 -8.68 -7.83 13.82
N LYS A 100 -9.20 -8.17 15.01
CA LYS A 100 -8.43 -8.11 16.27
C LYS A 100 -7.15 -8.97 16.29
N TYR A 101 -7.05 -9.97 15.42
CA TYR A 101 -5.84 -10.79 15.25
C TYR A 101 -4.94 -10.28 14.12
N CYS A 102 -5.43 -9.33 13.33
CA CYS A 102 -4.77 -8.76 12.15
C CYS A 102 -3.89 -7.56 12.54
N THR A 103 -2.94 -7.78 13.44
CA THR A 103 -2.07 -6.74 14.03
C THR A 103 -0.65 -6.72 13.49
N SER A 104 -0.28 -7.70 12.66
CA SER A 104 1.06 -7.81 12.08
C SER A 104 1.10 -7.24 10.65
N PRO A 105 2.21 -6.62 10.21
CA PRO A 105 2.34 -6.12 8.84
C PRO A 105 2.10 -7.18 7.76
N TYR A 106 2.29 -8.48 8.05
CA TYR A 106 1.94 -9.59 7.17
C TYR A 106 0.49 -9.56 6.67
N PHE A 107 -0.45 -9.03 7.48
CA PHE A 107 -1.84 -8.86 7.06
C PHE A 107 -1.96 -7.86 5.90
N LEU A 108 -1.37 -6.67 6.07
CA LEU A 108 -1.33 -5.64 5.03
C LEU A 108 -0.51 -6.09 3.83
N THR A 109 0.58 -6.83 4.03
CA THR A 109 1.40 -7.35 2.94
C THR A 109 0.58 -8.25 2.02
N ALA A 110 -0.12 -9.26 2.56
CA ALA A 110 -0.95 -10.14 1.72
C ALA A 110 -2.02 -9.33 0.97
N LEU A 111 -2.75 -8.47 1.68
CA LEU A 111 -3.83 -7.68 1.10
C LEU A 111 -3.33 -6.75 -0.02
N TYR A 112 -2.16 -6.14 0.18
CA TYR A 112 -1.55 -5.23 -0.80
C TYR A 112 -0.96 -5.96 -2.00
N LEU A 113 -0.30 -7.11 -1.79
CA LEU A 113 0.29 -7.86 -2.89
C LEU A 113 -0.79 -8.49 -3.77
N ASP A 114 -1.92 -8.91 -3.19
CA ASP A 114 -3.10 -9.38 -3.93
C ASP A 114 -3.81 -8.20 -4.63
N ASP A 115 -4.53 -7.38 -3.86
CA ASP A 115 -5.46 -6.36 -4.38
C ASP A 115 -4.90 -4.93 -4.37
N GLY A 116 -3.62 -4.75 -4.06
CA GLY A 116 -2.98 -3.44 -4.05
C GLY A 116 -2.26 -3.07 -5.34
N SER A 117 -1.90 -1.79 -5.47
CA SER A 117 -1.05 -1.30 -6.55
C SER A 117 -0.19 -0.12 -6.11
N LEU A 118 1.03 -0.05 -6.67
CA LEU A 118 1.88 1.13 -6.66
C LEU A 118 1.66 1.89 -7.97
N SER A 119 0.78 2.88 -7.93
CA SER A 119 0.46 3.71 -9.08
C SER A 119 1.38 4.92 -9.12
N ILE A 120 1.75 5.36 -10.32
CA ILE A 120 2.69 6.49 -10.51
C ILE A 120 2.00 7.55 -11.35
N SER A 121 1.79 8.72 -10.77
CA SER A 121 1.37 9.89 -11.54
C SER A 121 2.59 10.63 -12.06
N LYS A 122 2.53 11.07 -13.31
CA LYS A 122 3.60 11.82 -13.97
C LYS A 122 3.21 13.27 -14.21
N ARG A 123 4.17 14.19 -14.06
CA ARG A 123 4.06 15.58 -14.52
C ARG A 123 5.29 15.98 -15.29
N ILE A 124 5.12 16.36 -16.55
CA ILE A 124 6.22 16.78 -17.43
C ILE A 124 6.27 18.31 -17.47
N ASN A 125 7.45 18.87 -17.24
CA ASN A 125 7.76 20.28 -17.44
C ASN A 125 8.76 20.40 -18.59
N HIS A 126 8.24 20.66 -19.79
CA HIS A 126 9.03 20.78 -21.01
C HIS A 126 10.01 21.95 -20.97
N ARG A 127 9.62 23.09 -20.36
CA ARG A 127 10.47 24.29 -20.26
C ARG A 127 11.77 24.00 -19.50
N ASN A 128 11.67 23.28 -18.39
CA ASN A 128 12.82 22.97 -17.53
C ASN A 128 13.40 21.58 -17.83
N LYS A 129 12.90 20.88 -18.85
CA LYS A 129 13.21 19.47 -19.17
C LYS A 129 13.18 18.57 -17.92
N LYS A 130 12.09 18.63 -17.15
CA LYS A 130 11.92 17.86 -15.89
C LYS A 130 10.69 16.98 -15.93
N ILE A 131 10.80 15.74 -15.48
CA ILE A 131 9.69 14.80 -15.29
C ILE A 131 9.58 14.48 -13.82
N TYR A 132 8.42 14.74 -13.23
CA TYR A 132 8.14 14.43 -11.83
C TYR A 132 7.31 13.16 -11.75
N LEU A 133 7.79 12.19 -10.97
CA LEU A 133 7.10 10.93 -10.72
C LEU A 133 6.65 10.90 -9.26
N THR A 134 5.36 10.74 -9.04
CA THR A 134 4.78 10.68 -7.69
C THR A 134 4.13 9.32 -7.48
N PRO A 135 4.60 8.53 -6.50
CA PRO A 135 3.99 7.25 -6.18
C PRO A 135 2.71 7.43 -5.35
N HIS A 136 1.77 6.51 -5.54
CA HIS A 136 0.50 6.44 -4.82
C HIS A 136 0.16 4.98 -4.54
N ILE A 137 -0.27 4.69 -3.32
CA ILE A 137 -0.79 3.37 -2.94
C ILE A 137 -2.30 3.32 -3.15
N TYR A 138 -2.77 2.24 -3.75
CA TYR A 138 -4.19 1.88 -3.85
C TYR A 138 -4.40 0.47 -3.31
N LEU A 139 -5.54 0.24 -2.65
CA LEU A 139 -6.09 -1.09 -2.35
C LEU A 139 -7.46 -1.21 -3.03
N TYR A 140 -7.53 -2.06 -4.06
CA TYR A 140 -8.70 -2.29 -4.92
C TYR A 140 -9.68 -3.27 -4.29
N LEU A 141 -10.26 -2.85 -3.17
CA LEU A 141 -11.16 -3.66 -2.34
C LEU A 141 -12.64 -3.39 -2.67
N GLN A 142 -12.95 -3.09 -3.93
CA GLN A 142 -14.31 -2.75 -4.39
C GLN A 142 -15.32 -3.91 -4.31
N ASN A 143 -14.86 -5.12 -3.96
CA ASN A 143 -15.72 -6.26 -3.61
C ASN A 143 -16.36 -6.14 -2.22
N TYR A 144 -15.92 -5.19 -1.39
CA TYR A 144 -16.52 -4.89 -0.09
C TYR A 144 -17.33 -3.60 -0.12
N THR A 145 -18.35 -3.52 0.73
CA THR A 145 -19.19 -2.32 0.84
C THR A 145 -18.42 -1.14 1.44
N GLN A 146 -18.91 0.07 1.22
CA GLN A 146 -18.31 1.28 1.81
C GLN A 146 -18.16 1.17 3.33
N LYS A 147 -19.21 0.71 4.04
CA LYS A 147 -19.22 0.57 5.50
C LYS A 147 -18.16 -0.42 5.99
N GLU A 148 -17.96 -1.52 5.28
CA GLU A 148 -16.89 -2.47 5.60
C GLU A 148 -15.51 -1.84 5.38
N LEU A 149 -15.32 -1.13 4.26
CA LEU A 149 -14.06 -0.43 3.99
C LEU A 149 -13.74 0.67 5.01
N GLU A 150 -14.75 1.34 5.58
CA GLU A 150 -14.58 2.30 6.67
C GLU A 150 -14.04 1.61 7.93
N VAL A 151 -14.58 0.44 8.28
CA VAL A 151 -14.10 -0.34 9.43
C VAL A 151 -12.67 -0.83 9.19
N LEU A 152 -12.37 -1.33 7.98
CA LEU A 152 -11.00 -1.74 7.63
C LEU A 152 -10.03 -0.54 7.65
N GLN A 153 -10.43 0.60 7.10
CA GLN A 153 -9.64 1.83 7.12
C GLN A 153 -9.30 2.24 8.56
N GLN A 154 -10.28 2.23 9.47
CA GLN A 154 -10.05 2.58 10.87
C GLN A 154 -9.14 1.56 11.57
N HIS A 155 -9.32 0.27 11.28
CA HIS A 155 -8.43 -0.78 11.78
C HIS A 155 -6.98 -0.56 11.33
N ILE A 156 -6.78 -0.24 10.05
CA ILE A 156 -5.46 0.01 9.48
C ILE A 156 -4.82 1.25 10.12
N LEU A 157 -5.58 2.32 10.31
CA LEU A 157 -5.11 3.53 10.97
C LEU A 157 -4.68 3.25 12.42
N ASN A 158 -5.53 2.58 13.20
CA ASN A 158 -5.26 2.32 14.62
C ASN A 158 -4.09 1.37 14.84
N THR A 159 -3.91 0.40 13.94
CA THR A 159 -2.95 -0.70 14.11
C THR A 159 -1.60 -0.40 13.48
N PHE A 160 -1.59 0.23 12.30
CA PHE A 160 -0.39 0.43 11.49
C PHE A 160 -0.05 1.91 11.29
N HIS A 161 -0.88 2.82 11.80
CA HIS A 161 -0.70 4.27 11.64
C HIS A 161 -0.65 4.72 10.17
N ILE A 162 -1.38 4.02 9.30
CA ILE A 162 -1.53 4.36 7.88
C ILE A 162 -2.95 4.87 7.63
N GLU A 163 -3.05 6.13 7.19
CA GLU A 163 -4.34 6.80 6.99
C GLU A 163 -4.78 6.77 5.51
N PHE A 164 -5.40 5.68 5.09
CA PHE A 164 -6.05 5.66 3.78
C PHE A 164 -7.30 6.55 3.74
N LYS A 165 -7.67 7.02 2.54
CA LYS A 165 -8.96 7.66 2.27
C LYS A 165 -9.81 6.80 1.35
N LEU A 166 -11.13 6.88 1.50
CA LEU A 166 -12.05 6.31 0.53
C LEU A 166 -12.03 7.12 -0.76
N SER A 167 -11.96 6.43 -1.88
CA SER A 167 -12.01 7.03 -3.21
C SER A 167 -13.08 6.34 -4.05
N LYS A 168 -13.94 7.13 -4.69
CA LYS A 168 -15.02 6.61 -5.55
C LYS A 168 -14.47 5.96 -6.81
N ARG A 169 -15.10 4.88 -7.24
CA ARG A 169 -14.92 4.22 -8.53
C ARG A 169 -16.27 3.80 -9.12
N ARG A 170 -16.25 3.33 -10.37
CA ARG A 170 -17.46 2.93 -11.13
C ARG A 170 -17.74 1.42 -11.06
N ASP A 171 -16.81 0.64 -10.53
CA ASP A 171 -16.84 -0.82 -10.47
C ASP A 171 -17.12 -1.33 -9.05
N GLY A 172 -17.65 -2.57 -8.95
CA GLY A 172 -17.99 -3.21 -7.69
C GLY A 172 -18.97 -2.38 -6.85
N HIS A 173 -18.69 -2.27 -5.55
CA HIS A 173 -19.41 -1.41 -4.61
C HIS A 173 -19.01 0.08 -4.70
N GLY A 174 -18.15 0.45 -5.67
CA GLY A 174 -17.87 1.84 -6.02
C GLY A 174 -16.85 2.56 -5.14
N TYR A 175 -16.07 1.84 -4.33
CA TYR A 175 -15.08 2.43 -3.42
C TYR A 175 -13.79 1.63 -3.34
N VAL A 176 -12.68 2.34 -3.15
CA VAL A 176 -11.34 1.79 -2.87
C VAL A 176 -10.65 2.59 -1.78
N LEU A 177 -9.60 2.02 -1.19
CA LEU A 177 -8.72 2.74 -0.27
C LEU A 177 -7.53 3.32 -1.05
N LYS A 178 -7.27 4.61 -0.88
CA LYS A 178 -6.23 5.35 -1.59
C LYS A 178 -5.35 6.13 -0.62
N GLY A 179 -4.04 6.04 -0.81
CA GLY A 179 -3.06 6.90 -0.16
C GLY A 179 -3.09 8.31 -0.77
N THR A 180 -3.10 9.35 0.07
CA THR A 180 -3.27 10.74 -0.37
C THR A 180 -1.98 11.55 -0.41
N SER A 181 -0.89 11.05 0.17
CA SER A 181 0.40 11.74 0.23
C SER A 181 1.55 10.81 -0.14
N THR A 182 2.66 11.43 -0.56
CA THR A 182 3.92 10.71 -0.75
C THR A 182 4.46 10.18 0.57
N ASP A 183 4.32 10.92 1.68
CA ASP A 183 4.72 10.46 3.02
C ASP A 183 4.05 9.14 3.38
N LEU A 184 2.72 9.07 3.22
CA LEU A 184 1.97 7.85 3.48
C LEU A 184 2.48 6.71 2.61
N THR A 185 2.71 6.98 1.32
CA THR A 185 3.20 5.96 0.39
C THR A 185 4.55 5.39 0.83
N TYR A 186 5.51 6.24 1.20
CA TYR A 186 6.81 5.78 1.70
C TYR A 186 6.68 5.04 3.03
N ASN A 187 5.90 5.57 3.98
CA ASN A 187 5.67 4.91 5.27
C ASN A 187 5.04 3.52 5.10
N PHE A 188 4.08 3.40 4.18
CA PHE A 188 3.43 2.14 3.84
C PHE A 188 4.44 1.15 3.24
N LEU A 189 5.22 1.55 2.24
CA LEU A 189 6.22 0.65 1.63
C LEU A 189 7.31 0.26 2.63
N ASN A 190 7.77 1.18 3.47
CA ASN A 190 8.75 0.90 4.52
C ASN A 190 8.23 -0.09 5.56
N LEU A 191 6.95 0.01 5.94
CA LEU A 191 6.29 -0.94 6.85
C LEU A 191 6.30 -2.37 6.29
N LEU A 192 6.09 -2.52 4.98
CA LEU A 192 6.02 -3.84 4.34
C LEU A 192 7.39 -4.38 3.90
N SER A 193 8.37 -3.49 3.70
CA SER A 193 9.68 -3.80 3.11
C SER A 193 10.38 -5.03 3.73
N PRO A 194 10.47 -5.18 5.07
CA PRO A 194 11.13 -6.34 5.68
C PRO A 194 10.54 -7.70 5.24
N ILE A 195 9.25 -7.71 4.86
CA ILE A 195 8.55 -8.90 4.41
C ILE A 195 8.67 -9.04 2.89
N THR A 196 8.40 -7.95 2.15
CA THR A 196 8.31 -7.98 0.70
C THR A 196 9.65 -8.15 0.00
N LEU A 197 10.77 -7.83 0.65
CA LEU A 197 12.13 -8.10 0.13
C LEU A 197 12.38 -9.59 -0.14
N THR A 198 11.62 -10.49 0.49
CA THR A 198 11.70 -11.93 0.23
C THR A 198 10.86 -12.37 -0.98
N CYS A 199 10.15 -11.46 -1.64
CA CYS A 199 9.26 -11.71 -2.78
C CYS A 199 9.62 -10.83 -3.99
N GLU A 200 10.75 -11.11 -4.62
CA GLU A 200 11.28 -10.31 -5.74
C GLU A 200 10.29 -10.14 -6.89
N SER A 201 9.49 -11.17 -7.20
CA SER A 201 8.48 -11.11 -8.26
C SER A 201 7.43 -10.02 -8.04
N MET A 202 7.29 -9.51 -6.81
CA MET A 202 6.35 -8.46 -6.46
C MET A 202 6.99 -7.08 -6.22
N TYR A 203 8.26 -6.89 -6.59
CA TYR A 203 8.95 -5.59 -6.45
C TYR A 203 8.28 -4.47 -7.23
N TYR A 204 7.63 -4.79 -8.35
CA TYR A 204 6.87 -3.79 -9.12
C TYR A 204 5.73 -3.12 -8.33
N LYS A 205 5.21 -3.77 -7.28
CA LYS A 205 4.28 -3.17 -6.30
C LYS A 205 5.02 -2.70 -5.04
N SER A 206 5.95 -3.49 -4.52
CA SER A 206 6.43 -3.33 -3.14
C SER A 206 7.76 -2.58 -2.98
N ASN A 207 8.51 -2.36 -4.06
CA ASN A 207 9.83 -1.74 -4.00
C ASN A 207 9.87 -0.47 -4.87
N TRP A 208 9.83 0.70 -4.23
CA TRP A 208 9.83 1.98 -4.93
C TRP A 208 11.12 2.24 -5.69
N GLU A 209 12.28 1.91 -5.13
CA GLU A 209 13.58 2.17 -5.77
C GLU A 209 13.71 1.36 -7.05
N TRP A 210 13.34 0.07 -6.98
CA TRP A 210 13.28 -0.80 -8.15
C TRP A 210 12.30 -0.24 -9.18
N ARG A 211 11.08 0.12 -8.75
CA ARG A 211 10.04 0.62 -9.67
C ARG A 211 10.41 1.95 -10.32
N LEU A 212 11.00 2.86 -9.55
CA LEU A 212 11.47 4.16 -10.03
C LEU A 212 12.51 3.98 -11.13
N LYS A 213 13.49 3.10 -10.93
CA LYS A 213 14.50 2.80 -11.95
C LYS A 213 13.89 2.28 -13.26
N GLN A 214 12.85 1.43 -13.17
CA GLN A 214 12.14 0.95 -14.36
C GLN A 214 11.43 2.10 -15.11
N GLU A 215 10.74 2.98 -14.37
CA GLU A 215 10.10 4.15 -14.99
C GLU A 215 11.14 5.13 -15.56
N GLU A 216 12.28 5.30 -14.89
CA GLU A 216 13.37 6.16 -15.34
C GLU A 216 13.88 5.73 -16.70
N ASN A 217 14.20 4.44 -16.87
CA ASN A 217 14.65 3.88 -18.14
C ASN A 217 13.63 4.16 -19.26
N LYS A 218 12.35 3.88 -18.99
CA LYS A 218 11.25 4.11 -19.95
C LYS A 218 11.12 5.58 -20.36
N PHE A 219 11.25 6.51 -19.43
CA PHE A 219 11.14 7.94 -19.74
C PHE A 219 12.40 8.50 -20.39
N LEU A 220 13.59 7.97 -20.08
CA LEU A 220 14.83 8.38 -20.73
C LEU A 220 14.89 7.93 -22.19
N GLU A 221 14.30 6.79 -22.54
CA GLU A 221 14.11 6.40 -23.95
C GLU A 221 13.25 7.41 -24.72
N GLN A 222 12.17 7.89 -24.11
CA GLN A 222 11.26 8.85 -24.74
C GLN A 222 11.76 10.31 -24.67
N TYR A 223 12.52 10.65 -23.62
CA TYR A 223 12.98 12.00 -23.31
C TYR A 223 14.44 12.01 -22.82
N PRO A 224 15.44 11.73 -23.69
CA PRO A 224 16.84 11.51 -23.27
C PRO A 224 17.48 12.68 -22.51
N ASN A 225 17.03 13.90 -22.79
CA ASN A 225 17.59 15.12 -22.21
C ASN A 225 16.79 15.65 -21.00
N TYR A 226 15.89 14.86 -20.43
CA TYR A 226 15.04 15.26 -19.31
C TYR A 226 15.59 14.71 -17.99
N GLN A 227 15.56 15.55 -16.96
CA GLN A 227 15.84 15.14 -15.59
C GLN A 227 14.58 14.52 -14.98
N ILE A 228 14.69 13.28 -14.52
CA ILE A 228 13.62 12.59 -13.78
C ILE A 228 13.81 12.87 -12.30
N ILE A 229 12.71 13.19 -11.62
CA ILE A 229 12.73 13.56 -10.21
C ILE A 229 11.58 12.88 -9.49
N ALA A 230 11.91 11.97 -8.57
CA ALA A 230 10.97 11.42 -7.62
C ALA A 230 10.38 12.54 -6.74
N SER A 231 9.06 12.55 -6.61
CA SER A 231 8.40 13.42 -5.65
C SER A 231 8.79 12.99 -4.24
N SER A 232 9.42 13.92 -3.53
CA SER A 232 9.76 13.78 -2.13
C SER A 232 8.74 14.57 -1.31
N PRO A 233 8.30 14.05 -0.16
CA PRO A 233 7.44 14.81 0.75
C PRO A 233 8.14 16.07 1.28
N ASN A 234 9.47 16.03 1.37
CA ASN A 234 10.29 17.16 1.77
C ASN A 234 10.21 18.35 0.79
N ARG A 235 9.70 18.16 -0.43
CA ARG A 235 9.61 19.23 -1.43
C ARG A 235 8.65 20.35 -1.02
N PHE A 236 7.60 20.03 -0.26
CA PHE A 236 6.59 20.99 0.20
C PHE A 236 6.51 21.04 1.74
N LYS A 237 7.59 20.66 2.44
CA LYS A 237 7.64 20.71 3.90
C LYS A 237 7.32 22.13 4.38
N ASN A 238 6.41 22.29 5.32
CA ASN A 238 6.16 23.59 5.94
C ASN A 238 7.40 24.09 6.68
N TYR A 239 7.53 25.41 6.84
CA TYR A 239 8.57 25.96 7.70
C TYR A 239 8.24 25.63 9.16
N THR A 240 9.19 25.04 9.88
CA THR A 240 9.12 24.87 11.33
C THR A 240 9.23 26.23 12.03
N ALA A 241 8.77 26.32 13.28
CA ALA A 241 8.88 27.55 14.06
C ALA A 241 10.34 28.03 14.20
N GLU A 242 11.29 27.10 14.30
CA GLU A 242 12.72 27.41 14.35
C GLU A 242 13.24 27.95 13.02
N GLU A 243 12.88 27.32 11.89
CA GLU A 243 13.24 27.84 10.56
C GLU A 243 12.65 29.23 10.32
N VAL A 244 11.41 29.49 10.79
CA VAL A 244 10.79 30.83 10.71
C VAL A 244 11.57 31.84 11.55
N ARG A 245 11.91 31.51 12.81
CA ARG A 245 12.72 32.40 13.67
C ARG A 245 14.08 32.71 13.05
N LYS A 246 14.77 31.67 12.55
CA LYS A 246 16.07 31.80 11.88
C LYS A 246 15.96 32.63 10.60
N MET A 247 14.90 32.42 9.81
CA MET A 247 14.62 33.22 8.61
C MET A 247 14.43 34.70 8.93
N ILE A 248 13.62 35.02 9.95
CA ILE A 248 13.37 36.40 10.39
C ILE A 248 14.68 37.06 10.84
N PHE A 249 15.47 36.36 11.66
CA PHE A 249 16.77 36.83 12.13
C PHE A 249 17.70 37.16 10.95
N LEU A 250 17.93 36.19 10.06
CA LEU A 250 18.79 36.38 8.90
C LEU A 250 18.32 37.54 8.02
N LYS A 251 17.00 37.68 7.83
CA LYS A 251 16.45 38.76 7.00
C LYS A 251 16.61 40.14 7.63
N LYS A 252 16.41 40.27 8.95
CA LYS A 252 16.65 41.51 9.70
C LYS A 252 18.13 41.88 9.74
N SER A 253 19.03 40.88 9.70
CA SER A 253 20.48 41.08 9.56
C SER A 253 20.94 41.41 8.13
N GLY A 254 20.03 41.65 7.19
CA GLY A 254 20.36 42.06 5.82
C GLY A 254 20.81 40.94 4.88
N VAL A 255 20.72 39.67 5.29
CA VAL A 255 21.11 38.51 4.47
C VAL A 255 20.21 38.40 3.24
N LYS A 256 20.79 38.07 2.08
CA LYS A 256 20.06 37.93 0.82
C LYS A 256 19.20 36.68 0.82
N ASP A 257 18.03 36.73 0.17
CA ASP A 257 17.06 35.63 0.14
C ASP A 257 17.66 34.31 -0.38
N ILE A 258 18.62 34.39 -1.30
CA ILE A 258 19.33 33.22 -1.84
C ILE A 258 20.26 32.55 -0.81
N GLU A 259 20.88 33.34 0.08
CA GLU A 259 21.73 32.83 1.16
C GLU A 259 20.88 32.28 2.31
N ILE A 260 19.73 32.90 2.58
CA ILE A 260 18.71 32.37 3.50
C ILE A 260 18.22 31.01 2.99
N ALA A 261 17.90 30.89 1.70
CA ALA A 261 17.48 29.64 1.08
C ALA A 261 18.52 28.52 1.23
N LYS A 262 19.80 28.82 0.97
CA LYS A 262 20.90 27.87 1.20
C LYS A 262 21.00 27.47 2.68
N THR A 263 20.95 28.44 3.60
CA THR A 263 21.09 28.22 5.05
C THR A 263 19.97 27.36 5.64
N LEU A 264 18.75 27.50 5.11
CA LEU A 264 17.59 26.72 5.54
C LEU A 264 17.40 25.42 4.74
N CYS A 265 18.29 25.14 3.78
CA CYS A 265 18.14 24.04 2.83
C CYS A 265 16.76 24.05 2.12
N ARG A 266 16.28 25.25 1.76
CA ARG A 266 15.00 25.48 1.07
C ARG A 266 15.21 26.00 -0.34
N SER A 267 14.16 25.88 -1.18
CA SER A 267 14.20 26.51 -2.50
C SER A 267 14.08 28.03 -2.38
N TYR A 268 14.74 28.76 -3.28
CA TYR A 268 14.69 30.22 -3.34
C TYR A 268 13.25 30.74 -3.34
N TRP A 269 12.39 30.21 -4.21
CA TRP A 269 10.99 30.63 -4.31
C TRP A 269 10.17 30.33 -3.05
N SER A 270 10.47 29.24 -2.33
CA SER A 270 9.82 28.95 -1.06
C SER A 270 10.17 30.01 -0.01
N VAL A 271 11.43 30.44 0.06
CA VAL A 271 11.87 31.50 0.98
C VAL A 271 11.24 32.83 0.60
N VAL A 272 11.28 33.23 -0.68
CA VAL A 272 10.67 34.48 -1.15
C VAL A 272 9.17 34.54 -0.81
N TYR A 273 8.45 33.43 -1.03
CA TYR A 273 7.02 33.35 -0.71
C TYR A 273 6.77 33.47 0.80
N LYS A 274 7.56 32.78 1.62
CA LYS A 274 7.40 32.81 3.09
C LYS A 274 7.75 34.19 3.66
N LEU A 275 8.80 34.84 3.17
CA LEU A 275 9.15 36.21 3.54
C LEU A 275 8.03 37.20 3.18
N ARG A 276 7.38 37.03 2.03
CA ARG A 276 6.22 37.83 1.64
C ARG A 276 5.06 37.63 2.63
N GLU A 277 4.75 36.39 2.99
CA GLU A 277 3.72 36.05 3.97
C GLU A 277 4.01 36.68 5.35
N LEU A 278 5.26 36.58 5.82
CA LEU A 278 5.69 37.14 7.10
C LEU A 278 5.59 38.68 7.15
N ARG A 279 5.88 39.37 6.03
CA ARG A 279 5.69 40.83 5.91
C ARG A 279 4.21 41.20 6.00
N SER A 280 3.35 40.46 5.28
CA SER A 280 1.90 40.67 5.36
C SER A 280 1.34 40.45 6.77
N GLY A 281 1.94 39.53 7.53
CA GLY A 281 1.61 39.29 8.94
C GLY A 281 2.28 40.23 9.96
N ARG A 282 3.02 41.27 9.52
CA ARG A 282 3.78 42.20 10.39
C ARG A 282 4.82 41.52 11.32
N LEU A 283 5.34 40.36 10.92
CA LEU A 283 6.40 39.64 11.65
C LEU A 283 7.81 40.00 11.16
N LEU A 284 7.89 40.73 10.03
CA LEU A 284 9.10 41.24 9.38
C LEU A 284 8.94 42.71 9.03
#